data_AF-A0AB34T9T0-F1
#
_entry.id   AF-A0AB34T9T0-F1
#
_cell.length_a   1.000
_cell.length_b   1.000
_cell.length_c   1.000
_cell.angle_alpha   90.00
_cell.angle_beta   90.00
_cell.angle_gamma   90.00
#
_symmetry.space_group_name_H-M   'P 1'
#
loop_
_entity.id
_entity.type
_entity.pdbx_description
1 polymer ?
#
loop_
_entity_poly.entity_id
_entity_poly.type
_entity_poly.pdbx_seq_one_letter_code
_entity_poly.pdbx_strand_id
1 'polypeptide(L)'
;MYVIRSHMSTGITQSPRPSSSRFRWTPADIALGAALGVGCGLVFWGFNFAYTPISSMLGSILPGIASVLHAVWYFSGTLAVLILRKPGAAVYVNVVGSAVEMLLGNNFAFGFVFISAILQGIFAEIPFAVTRYRVFNLPMAVLSGLCTALEYGFYLLFFRYQGVALLSPRGIVHMISELVGGALIAGVFSWLLFVAVAKTGALDHFASGRAVHVREE
;
A
#
# COMPACT_ATOMS: atom_id res chain seq x y z
N MET A 1 12.64 -35.96 64.23
CA MET A 1 11.41 -36.48 63.59
C MET A 1 11.13 -35.60 62.37
N TYR A 2 11.07 -36.21 61.17
CA TYR A 2 10.64 -35.72 59.84
C TYR A 2 10.86 -34.23 59.41
N VAL A 3 11.60 -33.92 58.32
CA VAL A 3 11.19 -33.81 56.87
C VAL A 3 9.89 -32.99 56.68
N ILE A 4 9.69 -32.03 55.74
CA ILE A 4 10.07 -31.96 54.31
C ILE A 4 10.30 -30.50 53.78
N ARG A 5 11.09 -30.36 52.68
CA ARG A 5 10.99 -29.45 51.48
C ARG A 5 9.57 -28.90 51.15
N SER A 6 9.29 -27.97 50.21
CA SER A 6 10.04 -27.14 49.24
C SER A 6 9.09 -26.09 48.60
N HIS A 7 9.64 -25.13 47.85
CA HIS A 7 8.98 -24.19 46.94
C HIS A 7 7.59 -24.58 46.37
N MET A 8 6.68 -23.61 46.35
CA MET A 8 5.65 -23.48 45.31
C MET A 8 5.87 -22.18 44.54
N SER A 9 6.63 -22.27 43.44
CA SER A 9 6.52 -21.28 42.38
C SER A 9 5.28 -21.61 41.56
N THR A 10 4.24 -20.79 41.64
CA THR A 10 3.07 -20.88 40.76
C THR A 10 3.45 -20.41 39.35
N GLY A 11 4.24 -21.23 38.66
CA GLY A 11 4.50 -21.09 37.24
C GLY A 11 3.19 -21.31 36.47
N ILE A 12 2.62 -20.22 35.94
CA ILE A 12 1.59 -20.32 34.92
C ILE A 12 2.26 -20.89 33.68
N THR A 13 2.15 -22.20 33.48
CA THR A 13 2.63 -22.89 32.29
C THR A 13 1.82 -22.38 31.10
N GLN A 14 2.31 -21.34 30.43
CA GLN A 14 1.75 -20.90 29.16
C GLN A 14 1.89 -22.05 28.17
N SER A 15 0.76 -22.69 27.83
CA SER A 15 0.73 -23.72 26.79
C SER A 15 1.35 -23.13 25.51
N PRO A 16 2.20 -23.89 24.77
CA PRO A 16 2.77 -23.40 23.53
C PRO A 16 1.62 -23.02 22.60
N ARG A 17 1.49 -21.74 22.25
CA ARG A 17 0.45 -21.31 21.31
C ARG A 17 0.67 -22.08 20.00
N PRO A 18 -0.35 -22.73 19.43
CA PRO A 18 -0.20 -23.43 18.16
C PRO A 18 0.34 -22.44 17.14
N SER A 19 1.33 -22.87 16.34
CA SER A 19 2.02 -22.00 15.39
C SER A 19 1.02 -21.40 14.42
N SER A 20 0.64 -20.14 14.66
CA SER A 20 -0.33 -19.44 13.84
C SER A 20 0.24 -19.36 12.42
N SER A 21 -0.47 -19.94 11.45
CA SER A 21 -0.11 -19.84 10.03
C SER A 21 0.30 -18.40 9.71
N ARG A 22 1.45 -18.23 9.04
CA ARG A 22 2.08 -16.93 8.74
C ARG A 22 1.17 -15.91 8.04
N PHE A 23 0.06 -16.38 7.45
CA PHE A 23 -0.93 -15.58 6.73
C PHE A 23 -2.22 -15.34 7.50
N ARG A 24 -2.37 -15.86 8.73
CA ARG A 24 -3.53 -15.54 9.59
C ARG A 24 -3.46 -14.07 10.00
N TRP A 25 -4.51 -13.33 9.69
CA TRP A 25 -4.74 -12.00 10.22
C TRP A 25 -5.04 -12.07 11.72
N THR A 26 -4.43 -11.18 12.49
CA THR A 26 -4.72 -10.95 13.91
C THR A 26 -5.49 -9.63 14.06
N PRO A 27 -6.20 -9.40 15.17
CA PRO A 27 -6.87 -8.12 15.41
C PRO A 27 -5.93 -6.90 15.32
N ALA A 28 -4.66 -7.06 15.70
CA ALA A 28 -3.66 -6.00 15.59
C ALA A 28 -3.30 -5.65 14.14
N ASP A 29 -3.26 -6.62 13.22
CA ASP A 29 -3.05 -6.36 11.79
C ASP A 29 -4.25 -5.65 11.17
N ILE A 30 -5.47 -6.04 11.56
CA ILE A 30 -6.72 -5.43 11.08
C ILE A 30 -6.80 -3.97 11.54
N ALA A 31 -6.47 -3.70 12.81
CA ALA A 31 -6.42 -2.36 13.38
C ALA A 31 -5.32 -1.49 12.76
N LEU A 32 -4.11 -2.04 12.57
CA LEU A 32 -3.02 -1.33 11.91
C LEU A 32 -3.36 -1.02 10.44
N GLY A 33 -3.91 -1.98 9.70
CA GLY A 33 -4.36 -1.76 8.33
C GLY A 33 -5.51 -0.75 8.23
N ALA A 34 -6.44 -0.74 9.19
CA ALA A 34 -7.47 0.30 9.26
C ALA A 34 -6.86 1.69 9.50
N ALA A 35 -5.93 1.82 10.44
CA ALA A 35 -5.25 3.09 10.73
C ALA A 35 -4.41 3.59 9.53
N LEU A 36 -3.70 2.69 8.85
CA LEU A 36 -2.99 2.99 7.60
C LEU A 36 -3.95 3.43 6.50
N GLY A 37 -5.09 2.73 6.35
CA GLY A 37 -6.13 3.08 5.38
C GLY A 37 -6.71 4.46 5.63
N VAL A 38 -7.08 4.78 6.88
CA VAL A 38 -7.57 6.11 7.27
C VAL A 38 -6.52 7.19 7.00
N GLY A 39 -5.26 6.95 7.38
CA GLY A 39 -4.15 7.88 7.11
C GLY A 39 -3.93 8.14 5.62
N CYS A 40 -3.96 7.09 4.79
CA CYS A 40 -3.84 7.22 3.34
C CYS A 40 -5.07 7.91 2.73
N GLY A 41 -6.28 7.59 3.16
CA GLY A 41 -7.52 8.22 2.69
C GLY A 41 -7.58 9.73 2.97
N LEU A 42 -7.04 10.18 4.11
CA LEU A 42 -6.84 11.60 4.40
C LEU A 42 -5.83 12.26 3.45
N VAL A 43 -4.74 11.57 3.11
CA VAL A 43 -3.76 12.05 2.11
C VAL A 43 -4.41 12.14 0.73
N PHE A 44 -5.19 11.14 0.30
CA PHE A 44 -5.91 11.14 -0.99
C PHE A 44 -6.89 12.31 -1.08
N TRP A 45 -7.73 12.46 -0.04
CA TRP A 45 -8.69 13.55 0.06
C TRP A 45 -8.01 14.92 0.00
N GLY A 46 -6.95 15.13 0.80
CA GLY A 46 -6.15 16.36 0.77
C GLY A 46 -5.48 16.59 -0.59
N PHE A 47 -5.05 15.51 -1.26
CA PHE A 47 -4.41 15.59 -2.57
C PHE A 47 -5.35 16.02 -3.69
N ASN A 48 -6.66 15.73 -3.62
CA ASN A 48 -7.63 16.20 -4.62
C ASN A 48 -7.61 17.74 -4.81
N PHE A 49 -7.42 18.49 -3.72
CA PHE A 49 -7.31 19.95 -3.77
C PHE A 49 -6.03 20.43 -4.45
N ALA A 50 -4.90 19.75 -4.20
CA ALA A 50 -3.61 20.06 -4.82
C ALA A 50 -3.54 19.62 -6.29
N TYR A 51 -4.12 18.47 -6.61
CA TYR A 51 -4.08 17.87 -7.94
C TYR A 51 -4.75 18.75 -8.99
N THR A 52 -5.88 19.38 -8.69
CA THR A 52 -6.64 20.18 -9.69
C THR A 52 -5.79 21.32 -10.32
N PRO A 53 -5.18 22.25 -9.56
CA PRO A 53 -4.32 23.29 -10.15
C PRO A 53 -3.02 22.72 -10.76
N ILE A 54 -2.39 21.73 -10.11
CA ILE A 54 -1.11 21.17 -10.60
C ILE A 54 -1.33 20.43 -11.93
N SER A 55 -2.38 19.61 -12.04
CA SER A 55 -2.70 18.85 -13.26
C SER A 55 -3.08 19.74 -14.43
N SER A 56 -3.74 20.88 -14.18
CA SER A 56 -4.01 21.90 -15.21
C SER A 56 -2.72 22.52 -15.75
N MET A 57 -1.79 22.90 -14.87
CA MET A 57 -0.50 23.46 -15.27
C MET A 57 0.34 22.42 -16.04
N LEU A 58 0.46 21.21 -15.50
CA LEU A 58 1.16 20.10 -16.17
C LEU A 58 0.55 19.74 -17.52
N GLY A 59 -0.79 19.70 -17.62
CA GLY A 59 -1.52 19.43 -18.85
C GLY A 59 -1.30 20.47 -19.95
N SER A 60 -1.05 21.74 -19.58
CA SER A 60 -0.69 22.81 -20.54
C SER A 60 0.74 22.68 -21.09
N ILE A 61 1.65 22.04 -20.35
CA ILE A 61 3.03 21.80 -20.79
C ILE A 61 3.08 20.57 -21.70
N LEU A 62 2.50 19.45 -21.27
CA LEU A 62 2.47 18.22 -22.04
C LEU A 62 1.21 17.37 -21.70
N PRO A 63 0.26 17.21 -22.65
CA PRO A 63 -0.94 16.41 -22.42
C PRO A 63 -0.63 14.97 -22.02
N GLY A 64 -0.99 14.62 -20.78
CA GLY A 64 -0.76 13.29 -20.19
C GLY A 64 0.30 13.28 -19.08
N ILE A 65 1.16 14.30 -18.94
CA ILE A 65 2.23 14.29 -17.93
C ILE A 65 1.72 14.34 -16.48
N ALA A 66 0.54 14.93 -16.27
CA ALA A 66 -0.14 14.98 -14.97
C ALA A 66 -0.43 13.60 -14.36
N SER A 67 -0.39 12.52 -15.16
CA SER A 67 -0.60 11.15 -14.70
C SER A 67 0.51 10.65 -13.78
N VAL A 68 1.70 11.27 -13.80
CA VAL A 68 2.78 10.95 -12.84
C VAL A 68 2.34 11.12 -11.38
N LEU A 69 1.35 11.99 -11.14
CA LEU A 69 0.79 12.26 -9.83
C LEU A 69 -0.23 11.22 -9.38
N HIS A 70 -0.70 10.34 -10.28
CA HIS A 70 -1.80 9.43 -9.97
C HIS A 70 -1.40 8.35 -8.96
N ALA A 71 -0.10 8.04 -8.91
CA ALA A 71 0.49 7.19 -7.89
C ALA A 71 0.29 7.67 -6.44
N VAL A 72 -0.09 8.93 -6.21
CA VAL A 72 -0.48 9.42 -4.88
C VAL A 72 -1.79 8.80 -4.38
N TRP A 73 -2.67 8.28 -5.25
CA TRP A 73 -3.88 7.55 -4.82
C TRP A 73 -3.69 6.05 -4.60
N TYR A 74 -2.58 5.46 -5.08
CA TYR A 74 -2.37 4.01 -5.04
C TYR A 74 -1.10 3.54 -4.32
N PHE A 75 -0.23 4.44 -3.84
CA PHE A 75 0.97 4.08 -3.06
C PHE A 75 0.67 3.29 -1.78
N SER A 76 -0.53 3.47 -1.20
CA SER A 76 -0.99 2.76 -0.01
C SER A 76 -0.96 1.24 -0.17
N GLY A 77 -1.20 0.71 -1.38
CA GLY A 77 -1.21 -0.72 -1.64
C GLY A 77 0.17 -1.34 -1.39
N THR A 78 1.20 -0.75 -2.00
CA THR A 78 2.60 -1.13 -1.77
C THR A 78 2.99 -0.99 -0.30
N LEU A 79 2.66 0.15 0.32
CA LEU A 79 2.97 0.44 1.72
C LEU A 79 2.35 -0.60 2.68
N ALA A 80 1.08 -0.95 2.45
CA ALA A 80 0.36 -1.93 3.24
C ALA A 80 1.03 -3.31 3.20
N VAL A 81 1.48 -3.76 2.02
CA VAL A 81 2.14 -5.07 1.88
C VAL A 81 3.52 -5.07 2.53
N LEU A 82 4.27 -3.96 2.46
CA LEU A 82 5.56 -3.82 3.14
C LEU A 82 5.43 -3.90 4.68
N ILE A 83 4.39 -3.27 5.24
CA ILE A 83 4.15 -3.19 6.68
C ILE A 83 3.47 -4.47 7.22
N LEU A 84 2.34 -4.88 6.65
CA LEU A 84 1.51 -5.99 7.16
C LEU A 84 2.03 -7.36 6.72
N ARG A 85 2.66 -7.45 5.53
CA ARG A 85 3.27 -8.67 4.98
C ARG A 85 2.33 -9.87 4.86
N LYS A 86 1.03 -9.62 4.63
CA LYS A 86 -0.04 -10.62 4.50
C LYS A 86 -0.76 -10.49 3.15
N PRO A 87 -1.31 -11.58 2.60
CA PRO A 87 -2.17 -11.51 1.42
C PRO A 87 -3.47 -10.77 1.75
N GLY A 88 -3.95 -9.98 0.78
CA GLY A 88 -5.10 -9.08 0.91
C GLY A 88 -4.80 -7.76 1.64
N ALA A 89 -3.55 -7.49 2.02
CA ALA A 89 -3.17 -6.27 2.73
C ALA A 89 -3.31 -5.01 1.86
N ALA A 90 -2.92 -5.06 0.59
CA ALA A 90 -3.04 -3.91 -0.31
C ALA A 90 -4.52 -3.60 -0.58
N VAL A 91 -5.30 -4.62 -0.92
CA VAL A 91 -6.74 -4.50 -1.19
C VAL A 91 -7.48 -3.94 0.02
N TYR A 92 -7.21 -4.46 1.23
CA TYR A 92 -7.83 -3.98 2.45
C TYR A 92 -7.54 -2.50 2.72
N VAL A 93 -6.28 -2.10 2.69
CA VAL A 93 -5.87 -0.70 2.98
C VAL A 93 -6.38 0.26 1.91
N ASN A 94 -6.34 -0.12 0.62
CA ASN A 94 -6.88 0.70 -0.47
C ASN A 94 -8.39 0.89 -0.32
N VAL A 95 -9.16 -0.17 -0.05
CA VAL A 95 -10.62 -0.07 0.15
C VAL A 95 -10.97 0.80 1.35
N VAL A 96 -10.25 0.68 2.48
CA VAL A 96 -10.46 1.55 3.64
C VAL A 96 -10.11 3.01 3.33
N GLY A 97 -8.98 3.26 2.64
CA GLY A 97 -8.56 4.61 2.26
C GLY A 97 -9.54 5.27 1.29
N SER A 98 -9.99 4.56 0.26
CA SER A 98 -11.04 5.02 -0.65
C SER A 98 -12.37 5.27 0.06
N ALA A 99 -12.75 4.45 1.05
CA ALA A 99 -13.95 4.69 1.85
C ALA A 99 -13.84 5.99 2.66
N VAL A 100 -12.68 6.28 3.24
CA VAL A 100 -12.45 7.54 3.98
C VAL A 100 -12.45 8.75 3.03
N GLU A 101 -11.80 8.65 1.86
CA GLU A 101 -11.84 9.69 0.85
C GLU A 101 -13.28 9.96 0.35
N MET A 102 -14.07 8.91 0.10
CA MET A 102 -15.49 9.02 -0.25
C MET A 102 -16.32 9.73 0.84
N LEU A 103 -16.12 9.36 2.11
CA LEU A 103 -16.87 9.92 3.24
C LEU A 103 -16.57 11.41 3.47
N LEU A 104 -15.35 11.85 3.17
CA LEU A 104 -14.94 13.26 3.26
C LEU A 104 -15.33 14.08 2.01
N GLY A 105 -15.88 13.43 0.99
CA GLY A 105 -16.34 14.03 -0.26
C GLY A 105 -15.33 13.90 -1.39
N ASN A 106 -15.79 13.38 -2.53
CA ASN A 106 -15.01 13.22 -3.75
C ASN A 106 -15.90 13.46 -4.99
N ASN A 107 -15.28 13.80 -6.11
CA ASN A 107 -15.94 14.10 -7.40
C ASN A 107 -16.15 12.84 -8.28
N PHE A 108 -15.66 11.67 -7.86
CA PHE A 108 -15.74 10.43 -8.61
C PHE A 108 -16.86 9.51 -8.11
N ALA A 109 -17.45 8.73 -9.02
CA ALA A 109 -18.53 7.80 -8.68
C ALA A 109 -18.04 6.64 -7.80
N PHE A 110 -18.78 6.33 -6.72
CA PHE A 110 -18.46 5.28 -5.75
C PHE A 110 -17.99 3.96 -6.39
N GLY A 111 -18.78 3.40 -7.31
CA GLY A 111 -18.45 2.12 -7.97
C GLY A 111 -17.13 2.15 -8.75
N PHE A 112 -16.79 3.27 -9.39
CA PHE A 112 -15.54 3.43 -10.12
C PHE A 112 -14.34 3.41 -9.16
N VAL A 113 -14.39 4.21 -8.08
CA VAL A 113 -13.28 4.30 -7.13
C VAL A 113 -13.05 2.98 -6.40
N PHE A 114 -14.11 2.33 -5.89
CA PHE A 114 -13.94 1.06 -5.17
C PHE A 114 -13.48 -0.10 -6.07
N ILE A 115 -13.96 -0.20 -7.32
CA ILE A 115 -13.47 -1.21 -8.26
C ILE A 115 -11.98 -0.97 -8.57
N SER A 116 -11.60 0.28 -8.84
CA SER A 116 -10.20 0.62 -9.10
C SER A 116 -9.31 0.35 -7.88
N ALA A 117 -9.72 0.74 -6.67
CA ALA A 117 -8.98 0.50 -5.43
C ALA A 117 -8.69 -0.99 -5.17
N ILE A 118 -9.66 -1.86 -5.49
CA ILE A 118 -9.51 -3.32 -5.42
C ILE A 118 -8.54 -3.83 -6.48
N LEU A 119 -8.67 -3.40 -7.74
CA LEU A 119 -7.77 -3.81 -8.83
C LEU A 119 -6.32 -3.37 -8.56
N GLN A 120 -6.11 -2.10 -8.20
CA GLN A 120 -4.84 -1.55 -7.77
C GLN A 120 -4.23 -2.40 -6.63
N GLY A 121 -5.03 -2.76 -5.63
CA GLY A 121 -4.58 -3.59 -4.51
C GLY A 121 -4.15 -4.99 -4.94
N ILE A 122 -4.88 -5.62 -5.87
CA ILE A 122 -4.50 -6.92 -6.44
C ILE A 122 -3.17 -6.80 -7.19
N PHE A 123 -3.01 -5.79 -8.04
CA PHE A 123 -1.80 -5.60 -8.84
C PHE A 123 -0.58 -5.20 -8.00
N ALA A 124 -0.77 -4.43 -6.92
CA ALA A 124 0.27 -4.17 -5.93
C ALA A 124 0.78 -5.46 -5.26
N GLU A 125 -0.09 -6.44 -5.03
CA GLU A 125 0.30 -7.72 -4.43
C GLU A 125 1.01 -8.69 -5.39
N ILE A 126 0.85 -8.57 -6.72
CA ILE A 126 1.38 -9.55 -7.69
C ILE A 126 2.88 -9.86 -7.47
N PRO A 127 3.81 -8.90 -7.36
CA PRO A 127 5.23 -9.23 -7.17
C PRO A 127 5.49 -9.96 -5.83
N PHE A 128 4.84 -9.53 -4.76
CA PHE A 128 4.96 -10.17 -3.44
C PHE A 128 4.34 -11.57 -3.43
N ALA A 129 3.24 -11.79 -4.15
CA ALA A 129 2.61 -13.09 -4.34
C ALA A 129 3.52 -14.05 -5.13
N VAL A 130 4.18 -13.59 -6.20
CA VAL A 130 5.18 -14.38 -6.96
C VAL A 130 6.32 -14.85 -6.06
N THR A 131 6.83 -14.00 -5.18
CA THR A 131 7.85 -14.39 -4.17
C THR A 131 7.28 -15.12 -2.95
N ARG A 132 5.97 -15.47 -2.96
CA ARG A 132 5.23 -16.12 -1.87
C ARG A 132 5.35 -15.38 -0.52
N TYR A 133 5.37 -14.05 -0.55
CA TYR A 133 5.53 -13.18 0.61
C TYR A 133 6.80 -13.49 1.43
N ARG A 134 7.91 -13.76 0.72
CA ARG A 134 9.23 -14.05 1.32
C ARG A 134 10.21 -12.89 1.19
N VAL A 135 10.07 -12.03 0.18
CA VAL A 135 11.02 -10.97 -0.14
C VAL A 135 10.33 -9.60 -0.04
N PHE A 136 10.85 -8.74 0.83
CA PHE A 136 10.38 -7.36 1.01
C PHE A 136 11.59 -6.43 0.94
N ASN A 137 11.89 -5.92 -0.26
CA ASN A 137 13.00 -5.02 -0.54
C ASN A 137 12.55 -3.90 -1.50
N LEU A 138 13.41 -2.89 -1.69
CA LEU A 138 13.12 -1.75 -2.57
C LEU A 138 12.76 -2.19 -4.02
N PRO A 139 13.50 -3.10 -4.70
CA PRO A 139 13.07 -3.64 -5.99
C PRO A 139 11.65 -4.21 -6.01
N MET A 140 11.24 -4.98 -4.98
CA MET A 140 9.87 -5.50 -4.89
C MET A 140 8.83 -4.38 -4.73
N ALA A 141 9.15 -3.32 -3.99
CA ALA A 141 8.27 -2.15 -3.86
C ALA A 141 8.14 -1.39 -5.21
N VAL A 142 9.24 -1.20 -5.93
CA VAL A 142 9.24 -0.58 -7.27
C VAL A 142 8.44 -1.42 -8.27
N LEU A 143 8.62 -2.75 -8.27
CA LEU A 143 7.82 -3.66 -9.11
C LEU A 143 6.32 -3.60 -8.75
N SER A 144 5.99 -3.50 -7.46
CA SER A 144 4.60 -3.37 -6.98
C SER A 144 3.95 -2.07 -7.46
N GLY A 145 4.67 -0.95 -7.33
CA GLY A 145 4.23 0.34 -7.87
C GLY A 145 4.09 0.34 -9.40
N LEU A 146 5.00 -0.32 -10.13
CA LEU A 146 4.92 -0.48 -11.59
C LEU A 146 3.73 -1.36 -12.03
N CYS A 147 3.48 -2.48 -11.36
CA CYS A 147 2.31 -3.32 -11.65
C CYS A 147 1.00 -2.57 -11.42
N THR A 148 0.93 -1.78 -10.35
CA THR A 148 -0.24 -0.96 -10.01
C THR A 148 -0.44 0.17 -11.03
N ALA A 149 0.63 0.88 -11.41
CA ALA A 149 0.58 1.93 -12.42
C ALA A 149 0.17 1.42 -13.81
N LEU A 150 0.62 0.21 -14.17
CA LEU A 150 0.20 -0.43 -15.41
C LEU A 150 -1.31 -0.66 -15.43
N GLU A 151 -1.87 -1.27 -14.37
CA GLU A 151 -3.31 -1.48 -14.22
C GLU A 151 -4.07 -0.15 -14.26
N TYR A 152 -3.67 0.82 -13.44
CA TYR A 152 -4.39 2.09 -13.31
C TYR A 152 -4.37 2.92 -14.59
N GLY A 153 -3.23 2.97 -15.31
CA GLY A 153 -3.14 3.63 -16.61
C GLY A 153 -4.06 2.99 -17.66
N PHE A 154 -4.09 1.66 -17.74
CA PHE A 154 -5.06 0.97 -18.60
C PHE A 154 -6.51 1.22 -18.16
N TYR A 155 -6.79 1.19 -16.86
CA TYR A 155 -8.12 1.46 -16.30
C TYR A 155 -8.62 2.86 -16.68
N LEU A 156 -7.75 3.88 -16.59
CA LEU A 156 -8.08 5.23 -17.01
C LEU A 156 -8.29 5.35 -18.53
N LEU A 157 -7.48 4.70 -19.37
CA LEU A 157 -7.71 4.67 -20.81
C LEU A 157 -9.07 4.02 -21.15
N PHE A 158 -9.38 2.87 -20.55
CA PHE A 158 -10.59 2.09 -20.85
C PHE A 158 -11.89 2.60 -20.22
N PHE A 159 -11.84 3.41 -19.16
CA PHE A 159 -13.06 3.87 -18.47
C PHE A 159 -13.17 5.39 -18.27
N ARG A 160 -12.07 6.15 -18.38
CA ARG A 160 -12.08 7.62 -18.17
C ARG A 160 -11.70 8.45 -19.39
N TYR A 161 -10.76 7.98 -20.21
CA TYR A 161 -10.24 8.66 -21.41
C TYR A 161 -10.73 8.01 -22.71
N GLN A 162 -12.04 7.73 -22.79
CA GLN A 162 -12.68 7.18 -23.98
C GLN A 162 -12.31 8.00 -25.23
N GLY A 163 -11.84 7.32 -26.27
CA GLY A 163 -11.35 7.92 -27.51
C GLY A 163 -9.84 8.26 -27.56
N VAL A 164 -9.11 8.18 -26.45
CA VAL A 164 -7.63 8.29 -26.46
C VAL A 164 -7.04 6.93 -26.84
N ALA A 165 -6.58 6.79 -28.09
CA ALA A 165 -5.86 5.59 -28.51
C ALA A 165 -4.55 5.44 -27.72
N LEU A 166 -4.22 4.21 -27.30
CA LEU A 166 -3.01 3.92 -26.52
C LEU A 166 -1.72 4.34 -27.25
N LEU A 167 -1.68 4.16 -28.57
CA LEU A 167 -0.56 4.56 -29.44
C LEU A 167 -0.61 6.04 -29.88
N SER A 168 -1.59 6.83 -29.40
CA SER A 168 -1.57 8.29 -29.61
C SER A 168 -0.47 8.93 -28.77
N PRO A 169 0.07 10.11 -29.16
CA PRO A 169 1.07 10.82 -28.36
C PRO A 169 0.64 11.04 -26.91
N ARG A 170 -0.62 11.41 -26.68
CA ARG A 170 -1.20 11.56 -25.33
C ARG A 170 -1.28 10.23 -24.57
N GLY A 171 -1.65 9.14 -25.24
CA GLY A 171 -1.72 7.80 -24.63
C GLY A 171 -0.34 7.30 -24.19
N ILE A 172 0.66 7.46 -25.05
CA ILE A 172 2.06 7.10 -24.75
C ILE A 172 2.60 7.93 -23.58
N VAL A 173 2.43 9.26 -23.59
CA VAL A 173 2.85 10.14 -22.49
C VAL A 173 2.14 9.77 -21.19
N HIS A 174 0.82 9.51 -21.22
CA HIS A 174 0.07 9.05 -20.06
C HIS A 174 0.68 7.78 -19.45
N MET A 175 0.86 6.72 -20.25
CA MET A 175 1.40 5.44 -19.78
C MET A 175 2.84 5.56 -19.26
N ILE A 176 3.71 6.33 -19.92
CA ILE A 176 5.08 6.57 -19.42
C ILE A 176 5.03 7.33 -18.10
N SER A 177 4.19 8.36 -17.99
CA SER A 177 4.06 9.16 -16.78
C SER A 177 3.54 8.34 -15.60
N GLU A 178 2.55 7.48 -15.84
CA GLU A 178 2.07 6.50 -14.84
C GLU A 178 3.18 5.57 -14.38
N LEU A 179 3.92 4.93 -15.29
CA LEU A 179 5.00 4.01 -14.90
C LEU A 179 6.11 4.72 -14.10
N VAL A 180 6.43 5.97 -14.44
CA VAL A 180 7.37 6.80 -13.66
C VAL A 180 6.79 7.15 -12.28
N GLY A 181 5.52 7.54 -12.20
CA GLY A 181 4.82 7.82 -10.94
C GLY A 181 4.73 6.58 -10.05
N GLY A 182 4.37 5.43 -10.62
CA GLY A 182 4.31 4.14 -9.97
C GLY A 182 5.66 3.70 -9.42
N ALA A 183 6.73 3.80 -10.20
CA ALA A 183 8.07 3.47 -9.75
C ALA A 183 8.52 4.39 -8.59
N LEU A 184 8.40 5.70 -8.75
CA LEU A 184 8.96 6.69 -7.82
C LEU A 184 8.08 6.92 -6.58
N ILE A 185 6.78 7.12 -6.75
CA ILE A 185 5.85 7.44 -5.66
C ILE A 185 5.31 6.13 -5.05
N ALA A 186 4.65 5.29 -5.86
CA ALA A 186 4.05 4.06 -5.33
C ALA A 186 5.09 3.00 -4.92
N GLY A 187 6.30 3.06 -5.48
CA GLY A 187 7.42 2.16 -5.17
C GLY A 187 8.44 2.76 -4.20
N VAL A 188 9.30 3.67 -4.68
CA VAL A 188 10.44 4.21 -3.90
C VAL A 188 9.96 4.97 -2.67
N PHE A 189 9.00 5.90 -2.81
CA PHE A 189 8.49 6.67 -1.67
C PHE A 189 7.76 5.79 -0.65
N SER A 190 6.93 4.82 -1.08
CA SER A 190 6.35 3.81 -0.19
C SER A 190 7.40 3.02 0.60
N TRP A 191 8.53 2.66 -0.03
CA TRP A 191 9.63 1.99 0.65
C TRP A 191 10.32 2.91 1.67
N LEU A 192 10.61 4.16 1.30
CA LEU A 192 11.23 5.14 2.20
C LEU A 192 10.32 5.45 3.39
N LEU A 193 9.01 5.60 3.16
CA LEU A 193 8.00 5.80 4.19
C LEU A 193 7.91 4.59 5.13
N PHE A 194 7.92 3.37 4.60
CA PHE A 194 8.01 2.15 5.42
C PHE A 194 9.26 2.16 6.31
N VAL A 195 10.45 2.45 5.76
CA VAL A 195 11.71 2.49 6.52
C VAL A 195 11.68 3.59 7.59
N ALA A 196 11.17 4.77 7.27
CA ALA A 196 11.02 5.87 8.22
C ALA A 196 10.10 5.50 9.39
N VAL A 197 8.92 4.92 9.09
CA VAL A 197 7.97 4.48 10.13
C VAL A 197 8.57 3.34 10.97
N ALA A 198 9.28 2.38 10.37
CA ALA A 198 9.96 1.32 11.10
C ALA A 198 11.00 1.86 12.09
N LYS A 199 11.78 2.88 11.70
CA LYS A 199 12.78 3.53 12.55
C LYS A 199 12.20 4.28 13.76
N THR A 200 10.90 4.56 13.79
CA THR A 200 10.24 5.17 14.97
C THR A 200 9.93 4.17 16.10
N GLY A 201 10.16 2.87 15.89
CA GLY A 201 9.77 1.80 16.82
C GLY A 201 8.29 1.41 16.77
N ALA A 202 7.43 2.19 16.09
CA ALA A 202 6.00 1.93 15.98
C ALA A 202 5.65 0.56 15.34
N LEU A 203 6.61 -0.09 14.65
CA LEU A 203 6.44 -1.39 14.00
C LEU A 203 7.18 -2.55 14.70
N ASP A 204 7.76 -2.36 15.89
CA ASP A 204 8.62 -3.37 16.54
C ASP A 204 7.88 -4.66 16.92
N HIS A 205 6.60 -4.53 17.28
CA HIS A 205 5.71 -5.67 17.51
C HIS A 205 5.43 -6.47 16.22
N PHE A 206 5.57 -5.86 15.04
CA PHE A 206 5.30 -6.48 13.74
C PHE A 206 6.56 -7.11 13.11
N ALA A 207 6.36 -8.06 12.20
CA ALA A 207 7.46 -8.70 11.47
C ALA A 207 8.21 -7.74 10.53
N SER A 208 7.64 -6.56 10.28
CA SER A 208 8.18 -5.50 9.43
C SER A 208 9.22 -4.63 10.14
N GLY A 209 8.96 -4.18 11.38
CA GLY A 209 9.93 -3.41 12.18
C GLY A 209 11.19 -4.21 12.51
N ARG A 210 11.02 -5.45 13.02
CA ARG A 210 12.16 -6.35 13.33
C ARG A 210 13.10 -6.63 12.15
N ALA A 211 12.61 -6.55 10.92
CA ALA A 211 13.42 -6.78 9.72
C ALA A 211 14.24 -5.55 9.28
N VAL A 212 14.00 -4.37 9.88
CA VAL A 212 14.80 -3.16 9.65
C VAL A 212 15.95 -3.11 10.66
N HIS A 213 15.69 -3.34 11.95
CA HIS A 213 16.74 -3.35 12.98
C HIS A 213 17.85 -4.38 12.70
N VAL A 214 17.50 -5.60 12.24
CA VAL A 214 18.45 -6.66 11.84
C VAL A 214 19.27 -6.30 10.58
N ARG A 215 19.04 -5.14 9.95
CA ARG A 215 19.90 -4.60 8.86
C ARG A 215 20.82 -3.47 9.32
N GLU A 216 20.69 -3.00 10.56
CA GLU A 216 21.53 -1.95 11.13
C GLU A 216 22.55 -2.52 12.15
N GLU A 217 22.40 -3.80 12.50
CA GLU A 217 23.38 -4.68 13.18
C GLU A 217 24.35 -5.34 12.17
#